data_AF-A0A442XX97-F1
#
_entry.id   AF-A0A442XX97-F1
#
_cell.length_a   1.000
_cell.length_b   1.000
_cell.length_c   1.000
_cell.angle_alpha   90.00
_cell.angle_beta   90.00
_cell.angle_gamma   90.00
#
_symmetry.space_group_name_H-M   'P 1'
#
loop_
_entity.id
_entity.type
_entity.pdbx_description
1 polymer ?
#
loop_
_entity_poly.entity_id
_entity_poly.type
_entity_poly.pdbx_seq_one_letter_code
_entity_poly.pdbx_strand_id
1 'polypeptide(L)'
;MRRVSLNARLAIDQVATDELEVVLVIIEHPLLEEPVRLSSDNADRISVEPLMYGTRSTWRTEDGSPFLFIMLDALVPDDEDDAPAQASLVLEILDSGIADILTSTTVQATCHMAIVLASSPDTVEAEWIGLLMTGADGDSGQVSLKFSMEPITEEPYPADRMTKERFPGLHR
;
A
#
# COMPACT_ATOMS: atom_id res chain seq x y z
N MET A 1 -8.05 -22.90 10.71
CA MET A 1 -6.73 -22.23 10.68
C MET A 1 -6.79 -21.01 11.58
N ARG A 2 -5.79 -20.79 12.44
CA ARG A 2 -5.73 -19.64 13.35
C ARG A 2 -5.16 -18.46 12.58
N ARG A 3 -5.91 -17.36 12.45
CA ARG A 3 -5.43 -16.09 11.87
C ARG A 3 -4.48 -15.44 12.88
N VAL A 4 -3.30 -15.04 12.42
CA VAL A 4 -2.21 -14.46 13.21
C VAL A 4 -1.78 -13.21 12.44
N SER A 5 -1.64 -12.07 13.14
CA SER A 5 -1.27 -10.79 12.53
C SER A 5 0.12 -10.83 11.90
N LEU A 6 0.36 -9.96 10.91
CA LEU A 6 1.65 -9.81 10.23
C LEU A 6 2.83 -9.74 11.21
N ASN A 7 2.73 -8.92 12.26
CA ASN A 7 3.75 -8.79 13.31
C ASN A 7 4.09 -10.14 13.96
N ALA A 8 3.10 -11.01 14.14
CA ALA A 8 3.31 -12.31 14.76
C ALA A 8 3.77 -13.39 13.76
N ARG A 9 3.69 -13.15 12.43
CA ARG A 9 4.35 -14.00 11.42
C ARG A 9 5.82 -13.60 11.24
N LEU A 10 6.09 -12.29 11.15
CA LEU A 10 7.44 -11.74 11.09
C LEU A 10 8.26 -12.11 12.34
N ALA A 11 7.64 -12.09 13.52
CA ALA A 11 8.28 -12.47 14.78
C ALA A 11 8.60 -13.98 14.92
N ILE A 12 8.05 -14.86 14.07
CA ILE A 12 8.28 -16.31 14.16
C ILE A 12 9.49 -16.75 13.33
N ASP A 13 9.83 -16.03 12.24
CA ASP A 13 10.85 -16.46 11.27
C ASP A 13 12.19 -15.71 11.36
N GLN A 14 12.31 -14.62 12.13
CA GLN A 14 13.58 -13.89 12.25
C GLN A 14 14.49 -14.41 13.39
N VAL A 15 15.78 -14.56 13.04
CA VAL A 15 16.90 -14.59 13.99
C VAL A 15 16.85 -13.27 14.77
N ALA A 16 16.42 -13.34 16.03
CA ALA A 16 16.06 -12.22 16.89
C ALA A 16 16.99 -10.99 16.73
N THR A 17 16.47 -9.97 16.06
CA THR A 17 16.90 -8.59 16.22
C THR A 17 15.85 -7.90 17.08
N ASP A 18 16.28 -7.08 18.04
CA ASP A 18 15.38 -6.36 18.97
C ASP A 18 14.61 -5.20 18.30
N GLU A 19 14.70 -5.06 16.98
CA GLU A 19 14.09 -3.98 16.21
C GLU A 19 12.78 -4.42 15.57
N LEU A 20 11.72 -3.63 15.81
CA LEU A 20 10.39 -3.88 15.30
C LEU A 20 10.25 -3.25 13.91
N GLU A 21 9.93 -4.06 12.90
CA GLU A 21 9.56 -3.58 11.58
C GLU A 21 8.16 -2.94 11.61
N VAL A 22 8.06 -1.75 11.01
CA VAL A 22 6.84 -0.94 10.91
C VAL A 22 6.52 -0.74 9.44
N VAL A 23 5.28 -1.05 9.08
CA VAL A 23 4.77 -0.82 7.72
C VAL A 23 4.07 0.53 7.69
N LEU A 24 4.55 1.40 6.81
CA LEU A 24 3.93 2.68 6.47
C LEU A 24 3.20 2.55 5.13
N VAL A 25 1.97 3.05 5.08
CA VAL A 25 1.14 3.01 3.87
C VAL A 25 0.58 4.40 3.59
N ILE A 26 0.68 4.83 2.34
CA ILE A 26 0.03 6.04 1.82
C ILE A 26 -0.93 5.62 0.72
N ILE A 27 -2.21 5.99 0.86
CA ILE A 27 -3.23 5.77 -0.17
C ILE A 27 -3.65 7.13 -0.72
N GLU A 28 -3.43 7.32 -2.01
CA GLU A 28 -3.82 8.50 -2.76
C GLU A 28 -5.04 8.18 -3.63
N HIS A 29 -6.03 9.06 -3.62
CA HIS A 29 -7.20 8.93 -4.49
C HIS A 29 -7.69 10.32 -4.92
N PRO A 30 -8.02 10.56 -6.20
CA PRO A 30 -8.40 11.90 -6.67
C PRO A 30 -9.68 12.50 -6.08
N LEU A 31 -10.51 11.70 -5.40
CA LEU A 31 -11.67 12.19 -4.65
C LEU A 31 -11.36 12.51 -3.17
N LEU A 32 -10.14 12.22 -2.71
CA LEU A 32 -9.68 12.61 -1.38
C LEU A 32 -8.93 13.94 -1.47
N GLU A 33 -9.24 14.86 -0.56
CA GLU A 33 -8.53 16.15 -0.45
C GLU A 33 -7.09 15.95 0.06
N GLU A 34 -6.90 14.99 0.96
CA GLU A 34 -5.60 14.62 1.53
C GLU A 34 -5.40 13.10 1.46
N PRO A 35 -4.16 12.61 1.26
CA PRO A 35 -3.91 11.19 1.17
C PRO A 35 -4.01 10.52 2.56
N VAL A 36 -4.53 9.29 2.57
CA VAL A 36 -4.67 8.49 3.79
C VAL A 36 -3.31 7.91 4.17
N ARG A 37 -2.84 8.17 5.39
CA ARG A 37 -1.54 7.72 5.90
C ARG A 37 -1.74 6.77 7.07
N LEU A 38 -1.31 5.53 6.92
CA LEU A 38 -1.53 4.46 7.89
C LEU A 38 -0.19 3.86 8.35
N SER A 39 -0.12 3.49 9.63
CA SER A 39 1.00 2.79 10.24
C SER A 39 0.52 1.51 10.92
N SER A 40 1.37 0.47 10.89
CA SER A 40 1.17 -0.76 11.67
C SER A 40 1.60 -0.64 13.13
N ASP A 41 2.21 0.49 13.51
CA ASP A 41 2.76 0.72 14.83
C ASP A 41 2.06 1.89 15.55
N ASN A 42 1.98 1.78 16.88
CA ASN A 42 1.27 2.71 17.76
C ASN A 42 2.21 3.43 18.74
N ALA A 43 3.51 3.51 18.43
CA ALA A 43 4.51 4.08 19.33
C ALA A 43 4.21 5.52 19.76
N ASP A 44 3.78 6.37 18.82
CA ASP A 44 3.55 7.78 19.10
C ASP A 44 2.07 8.07 19.38
N ARG A 45 1.84 8.91 20.38
CA ARG A 45 0.52 9.50 20.61
C ARG A 45 0.36 10.75 19.74
N ILE A 46 -0.52 10.66 18.75
CA ILE A 46 -0.76 11.73 17.77
C ILE A 46 -1.79 12.74 18.27
N SER A 47 -2.88 12.27 18.89
CA SER A 47 -3.92 13.13 19.43
C SER A 47 -4.44 12.64 20.77
N VAL A 48 -4.93 13.58 21.57
CA VAL A 48 -5.51 13.33 22.89
C VAL A 48 -7.03 13.16 22.78
N GLU A 49 -7.69 13.97 21.94
CA GLU A 49 -9.14 14.00 21.74
C GLU A 49 -9.46 14.29 20.26
N PRO A 50 -9.85 13.28 19.44
CA PRO A 50 -9.94 11.85 19.77
C PRO A 50 -8.57 11.24 20.04
N LEU A 51 -8.52 10.19 20.86
CA LEU A 51 -7.29 9.46 21.15
C LEU A 51 -6.81 8.74 19.89
N MET A 52 -5.69 9.19 19.33
CA MET A 52 -5.10 8.60 18.14
C MET A 52 -3.62 8.32 18.37
N TYR A 53 -3.18 7.15 17.92
CA TYR A 53 -1.79 6.72 17.93
C TYR A 53 -1.27 6.59 16.50
N GLY A 54 0.04 6.41 16.35
CA GLY A 54 0.65 6.32 15.04
C GLY A 54 2.17 6.35 15.09
N THR A 55 2.76 6.66 13.94
CA THR A 55 4.20 6.82 13.78
C THR A 55 4.49 8.14 13.09
N ARG A 56 5.45 8.90 13.59
CA ARG A 56 5.98 10.08 12.89
C ARG A 56 7.14 9.66 12.00
N SER A 57 6.97 9.81 10.70
CA SER A 57 8.00 9.56 9.70
C SER A 57 7.98 10.68 8.66
N THR A 58 9.16 11.03 8.16
CA THR A 58 9.37 11.96 7.05
C THR A 58 9.20 11.30 5.68
N TRP A 59 9.00 9.97 5.64
CA TRP A 59 8.82 9.26 4.38
C TRP A 59 7.60 9.78 3.61
N ARG A 60 7.86 10.30 2.40
CA ARG A 60 6.87 10.90 1.47
C ARG A 60 5.91 11.91 2.10
N THR A 61 6.35 12.59 3.16
CA THR A 61 5.50 13.49 3.93
C THR A 61 6.22 14.82 4.14
N GLU A 62 6.08 15.72 3.15
CA GLU A 62 6.73 17.05 3.16
C GLU A 62 6.15 18.00 4.23
N ASP A 63 4.89 17.80 4.60
CA ASP A 63 4.14 18.58 5.58
C ASP A 63 4.34 18.10 7.04
N GLY A 64 5.04 16.97 7.24
CA GLY A 64 5.23 16.35 8.55
C GLY A 64 3.96 15.73 9.15
N SER A 65 2.95 15.46 8.32
CA SER A 65 1.74 14.78 8.72
C SER A 65 2.03 13.38 9.32
N PRO A 66 1.37 12.98 10.41
CA PRO A 66 1.65 11.68 11.03
C PRO A 66 0.99 10.54 10.26
N PHE A 67 1.55 9.33 10.38
CA PHE A 67 0.89 8.10 9.95
C PHE A 67 0.01 7.59 11.09
N LEU A 68 -1.27 7.37 10.84
CA LEU A 68 -2.22 6.93 11.88
C LEU A 68 -2.15 5.43 12.07
N PHE A 69 -2.08 4.99 13.33
CA PHE A 69 -2.11 3.59 13.67
C PHE A 69 -3.46 2.97 13.32
N ILE A 70 -3.40 1.84 12.61
CA ILE A 70 -4.56 0.99 12.36
C ILE A 70 -4.13 -0.47 12.45
N MET A 71 -5.07 -1.34 12.83
CA MET A 71 -4.87 -2.77 12.69
C MET A 71 -4.84 -3.12 11.21
N LEU A 72 -3.64 -3.29 10.67
CA LEU A 72 -3.41 -3.68 9.28
C LEU A 72 -2.74 -5.06 9.20
N ASP A 73 -3.13 -5.81 8.19
CA ASP A 73 -2.41 -7.01 7.74
C ASP A 73 -1.95 -6.74 6.30
N ALA A 74 -0.67 -6.40 6.16
CA ALA A 74 -0.05 -6.11 4.87
C ALA A 74 0.73 -7.31 4.37
N LEU A 75 0.30 -7.87 3.25
CA LEU A 75 1.14 -8.69 2.39
C LEU A 75 1.87 -7.74 1.45
N VAL A 76 3.16 -7.53 1.72
CA VAL A 76 4.05 -6.82 0.81
C VAL A 76 4.32 -7.67 -0.43
N PRO A 77 4.58 -7.05 -1.59
CA PRO A 77 4.89 -7.81 -2.80
C PRO A 77 6.14 -8.67 -2.61
N ASP A 78 6.05 -9.95 -2.95
CA ASP A 78 7.19 -10.86 -3.01
C ASP A 78 7.84 -10.79 -4.40
N ASP A 79 9.16 -11.00 -4.46
CA ASP A 79 9.97 -10.92 -5.69
C ASP A 79 10.03 -12.31 -6.37
N GLU A 80 8.87 -12.95 -6.58
CA GLU A 80 8.81 -14.21 -7.33
C GLU A 80 8.90 -13.95 -8.84
N ASP A 81 9.91 -14.55 -9.49
CA ASP A 81 10.35 -14.35 -10.88
C ASP A 81 9.26 -14.47 -11.99
N ASP A 82 8.08 -15.03 -11.71
CA ASP A 82 7.10 -15.44 -12.75
C ASP A 82 5.69 -14.83 -12.57
N ALA A 83 5.49 -13.91 -11.61
CA ALA A 83 4.22 -13.23 -11.39
C ALA A 83 4.41 -11.72 -11.11
N PRO A 84 3.48 -10.85 -11.55
CA PRO A 84 3.52 -9.44 -11.18
C PRO A 84 3.41 -9.31 -9.67
N ALA A 85 4.28 -8.50 -9.07
CA ALA A 85 4.29 -8.33 -7.62
C ALA A 85 2.95 -7.75 -7.16
N GLN A 86 2.24 -8.53 -6.34
CA GLN A 86 0.92 -8.20 -5.80
C GLN A 86 1.05 -7.89 -4.31
N ALA A 87 0.61 -6.69 -3.92
CA ALA A 87 0.40 -6.34 -2.52
C ALA A 87 -1.06 -6.57 -2.15
N SER A 88 -1.31 -7.12 -0.96
CA SER A 88 -2.66 -7.19 -0.40
C SER A 88 -2.66 -6.53 0.96
N LEU A 89 -3.52 -5.55 1.16
CA LEU A 89 -3.65 -4.81 2.41
C LEU A 89 -5.04 -5.06 2.98
N VAL A 90 -5.11 -5.72 4.12
CA VAL A 90 -6.37 -5.88 4.86
C VAL A 90 -6.43 -4.83 5.95
N LEU A 91 -7.46 -3.99 5.89
CA LEU A 91 -7.70 -2.88 6.80
C LEU A 91 -8.99 -3.12 7.58
N GLU A 92 -8.97 -2.84 8.87
CA GLU A 92 -10.21 -2.68 9.64
C GLU A 92 -10.72 -1.25 9.45
N ILE A 93 -11.88 -1.10 8.81
CA ILE A 93 -12.43 0.22 8.53
C ILE A 93 -13.18 0.73 9.77
N LEU A 94 -12.75 1.89 10.27
CA LEU A 94 -13.45 2.61 11.34
C LEU A 94 -14.59 3.52 10.81
N ASP A 95 -14.51 3.95 9.54
CA ASP A 95 -15.49 4.83 8.89
C ASP A 95 -15.93 4.29 7.52
N SER A 96 -17.21 3.97 7.39
CA SER A 96 -17.80 3.44 6.15
C SER A 96 -17.64 4.37 4.95
N GLY A 97 -17.52 5.69 5.15
CA GLY A 97 -17.32 6.64 4.05
C GLY A 97 -15.99 6.46 3.31
N ILE A 98 -14.95 6.02 4.02
CA ILE A 98 -13.64 5.73 3.43
C ILE A 98 -13.72 4.46 2.57
N ALA A 99 -14.50 3.46 3.01
CA ALA A 99 -14.74 2.24 2.25
C ALA A 99 -15.35 2.54 0.87
N ASP A 100 -16.36 3.41 0.83
CA ASP A 100 -17.07 3.80 -0.40
C ASP A 100 -16.16 4.54 -1.38
N ILE A 101 -15.28 5.41 -0.86
CA ILE A 101 -14.32 6.15 -1.69
C ILE A 101 -13.25 5.20 -2.25
N LEU A 102 -12.70 4.32 -1.41
CA LEU A 102 -11.66 3.37 -1.83
C LEU A 102 -12.20 2.29 -2.76
N THR A 103 -13.47 1.94 -2.68
CA THR A 103 -14.11 0.97 -3.60
C THR A 103 -14.68 1.62 -4.86
N SER A 104 -14.53 2.94 -5.01
CA SER A 104 -15.02 3.70 -6.17
C SER A 104 -14.42 3.17 -7.47
N THR A 105 -15.29 2.84 -8.42
CA THR A 105 -14.90 2.21 -9.70
C THR A 105 -14.56 3.23 -10.79
N THR A 106 -14.68 4.52 -10.51
CA THR A 106 -14.53 5.58 -11.54
C THR A 106 -13.08 6.00 -11.71
N VAL A 107 -12.30 6.01 -10.63
CA VAL A 107 -10.91 6.42 -10.61
C VAL A 107 -10.15 5.45 -9.71
N GLN A 108 -8.99 5.01 -10.16
CA GLN A 108 -8.18 4.04 -9.43
C GLN A 108 -7.41 4.73 -8.29
N ALA A 109 -7.40 4.13 -7.11
CA ALA A 109 -6.52 4.55 -6.02
C ALA A 109 -5.08 4.08 -6.28
N THR A 110 -4.13 4.90 -5.85
CA THR A 110 -2.70 4.57 -5.87
C THR A 110 -2.21 4.38 -4.45
N CYS A 111 -1.40 3.35 -4.24
CA CYS A 111 -0.84 3.00 -2.94
C CYS A 111 0.69 3.03 -2.98
N HIS A 112 1.27 3.53 -1.90
CA HIS A 112 2.70 3.49 -1.63
C HIS A 112 2.90 2.80 -0.29
N MET A 113 3.86 1.87 -0.23
CA MET A 113 4.17 1.11 0.98
C MET A 113 5.67 1.21 1.26
N ALA A 114 6.03 1.35 2.53
CA ALA A 114 7.41 1.21 2.98
C ALA A 114 7.49 0.41 4.28
N ILE A 115 8.61 -0.26 4.45
CA ILE A 115 9.02 -0.86 5.71
C ILE A 115 10.12 0.02 6.30
N VAL A 116 9.93 0.41 7.55
CA VAL A 116 10.89 1.16 8.36
C VAL A 116 11.08 0.43 9.69
N LEU A 117 12.12 0.76 10.44
CA LEU A 117 12.27 0.26 11.81
C LEU A 117 11.64 1.23 12.80
N ALA A 118 11.03 0.72 13.86
CA ALA A 118 10.45 1.56 14.92
C ALA A 118 11.49 2.46 15.60
N SER A 119 12.75 2.02 15.66
CA SER A 119 13.89 2.79 16.17
C SER A 119 14.33 3.93 15.25
N SER A 120 14.06 3.81 13.95
CA SER A 120 14.47 4.76 12.91
C SER A 120 13.37 4.91 11.84
N PRO A 121 12.21 5.53 12.16
CA PRO A 121 11.06 5.59 11.27
C PRO A 121 11.29 6.44 10.01
N ASP A 122 12.37 7.22 9.98
CA ASP A 122 12.78 8.02 8.81
C ASP A 122 13.71 7.26 7.85
N THR A 123 14.17 6.06 8.24
CA THR A 123 15.04 5.22 7.40
C THR A 123 14.20 4.13 6.76
N VAL A 124 14.17 4.12 5.43
CA VAL A 124 13.43 3.15 4.63
C VAL A 124 14.31 1.92 4.38
N GLU A 125 13.84 0.76 4.79
CA GLU A 125 14.48 -0.53 4.53
C GLU A 125 14.05 -1.08 3.16
N ALA A 126 12.75 -0.99 2.86
CA ALA A 126 12.18 -1.38 1.58
C ALA A 126 10.99 -0.47 1.25
N GLU A 127 10.81 -0.13 -0.02
CA GLU A 127 9.64 0.63 -0.48
C GLU A 127 9.10 0.13 -1.82
N TRP A 128 7.79 0.26 -1.97
CA TRP A 128 7.03 -0.02 -3.19
C TRP A 128 6.14 1.18 -3.47
N ILE A 129 6.32 1.80 -4.64
CA ILE A 129 5.70 3.07 -4.99
C ILE A 129 4.84 2.86 -6.23
N GLY A 130 3.65 3.46 -6.24
CA GLY A 130 2.81 3.51 -7.44
C GLY A 130 2.03 2.22 -7.66
N LEU A 131 1.72 1.49 -6.58
CA LEU A 131 0.89 0.29 -6.66
C LEU A 131 -0.54 0.71 -7.01
N LEU A 132 -1.08 0.12 -8.07
CA LEU A 132 -2.41 0.43 -8.58
C LEU A 132 -3.43 -0.51 -7.96
N MET A 133 -4.55 0.04 -7.49
CA MET A 133 -5.59 -0.76 -6.87
C MET A 133 -6.30 -1.65 -7.90
N THR A 134 -6.17 -2.97 -7.76
CA THR A 134 -6.80 -3.95 -8.67
C THR A 134 -8.17 -4.42 -8.19
N GLY A 135 -8.45 -4.26 -6.90
CA GLY A 135 -9.75 -4.59 -6.34
C GLY A 135 -9.87 -4.26 -4.88
N ALA A 136 -11.10 -4.15 -4.42
CA ALA A 136 -11.46 -3.98 -3.03
C ALA A 136 -12.61 -4.94 -2.71
N ASP A 137 -12.48 -5.70 -1.62
CA ASP A 137 -13.46 -6.68 -1.18
C ASP A 137 -13.64 -6.52 0.34
N GLY A 138 -14.87 -6.38 0.82
CA GLY A 138 -15.10 -6.16 2.24
C GLY A 138 -16.54 -5.87 2.62
N ASP A 139 -16.78 -5.82 3.92
CA ASP A 139 -18.06 -5.48 4.55
C ASP A 139 -17.85 -4.30 5.53
N SER A 140 -18.91 -3.83 6.19
CA SER A 140 -18.92 -2.62 7.04
C SER A 140 -17.94 -2.59 8.24
N GLY A 141 -17.10 -3.61 8.42
CA GLY A 141 -16.07 -3.66 9.46
C GLY A 141 -14.67 -4.05 8.98
N GLN A 142 -14.50 -4.57 7.76
CA GLN A 142 -13.19 -4.97 7.23
C GLN A 142 -13.20 -4.84 5.71
N VAL A 143 -12.18 -4.19 5.17
CA VAL A 143 -11.95 -4.11 3.72
C VAL A 143 -10.56 -4.61 3.40
N SER A 144 -10.52 -5.56 2.48
CA SER A 144 -9.33 -6.08 1.84
C SER A 144 -9.11 -5.35 0.53
N LEU A 145 -8.06 -4.53 0.48
CA LEU A 145 -7.61 -3.84 -0.72
C LEU A 145 -6.50 -4.65 -1.37
N LYS A 146 -6.58 -4.80 -2.68
CA LYS A 146 -5.56 -5.44 -3.49
C LYS A 146 -4.93 -4.40 -4.38
N PHE A 147 -3.60 -4.38 -4.38
CA PHE A 147 -2.82 -3.51 -5.23
C PHE A 147 -1.83 -4.35 -6.02
N SER A 148 -1.56 -3.97 -7.26
CA SER A 148 -0.50 -4.59 -8.05
C SER A 148 0.37 -3.52 -8.68
N MET A 149 1.61 -3.88 -8.96
CA MET A 149 2.36 -3.14 -9.97
C MET A 149 1.71 -3.34 -11.35
N GLU A 150 1.86 -2.35 -12.22
CA GLU A 150 1.50 -2.51 -13.63
C GLU A 150 2.36 -3.63 -14.23
N PRO A 151 1.76 -4.65 -14.89
CA PRO A 151 2.54 -5.72 -15.48
C PRO A 151 3.37 -5.18 -16.65
N ILE A 152 4.69 -5.31 -16.58
CA ILE A 152 5.58 -4.97 -17.71
C ILE A 152 5.25 -5.77 -18.98
N THR A 153 4.56 -6.91 -18.83
CA THR A 153 4.11 -7.78 -19.94
C THR A 153 2.89 -7.26 -20.67
N GLU A 154 2.15 -6.30 -20.09
CA GLU A 154 1.07 -5.59 -20.78
C GLU A 154 1.61 -4.46 -21.66
N GLU A 155 2.90 -4.13 -21.56
CA GLU A 155 3.54 -3.19 -22.48
C GLU A 155 3.59 -3.82 -23.89
N PRO A 156 2.91 -3.22 -24.89
CA PRO A 156 2.86 -3.79 -26.23
C PRO A 156 4.27 -3.78 -26.84
N TYR A 157 4.77 -4.95 -27.26
CA TYR A 157 6.00 -5.04 -28.05
C TYR A 157 5.71 -5.42 -29.51
N PRO A 158 6.17 -4.62 -30.50
CA PRO A 158 6.87 -3.34 -30.35
C PRO A 158 5.97 -2.23 -29.81
N ALA A 159 6.54 -1.29 -29.05
CA ALA A 159 5.85 -0.14 -28.46
C ALA A 159 5.02 0.66 -29.48
N ASP A 160 5.46 0.61 -30.73
CA ASP A 160 4.77 1.20 -31.85
C ASP A 160 3.77 0.23 -32.47
N ARG A 161 2.50 0.65 -32.46
CA ARG A 161 1.44 -0.04 -33.19
C ARG A 161 1.76 0.00 -34.69
N MET A 162 1.77 -1.18 -35.33
CA MET A 162 1.99 -1.29 -36.77
C MET A 162 0.78 -0.78 -37.56
N THR A 163 0.60 0.53 -37.60
CA THR A 163 -0.46 1.22 -38.35
C THR A 163 0.01 1.50 -39.77
N LYS A 164 -0.94 1.72 -40.68
CA LYS A 164 -0.64 2.10 -42.07
C LYS A 164 0.17 3.40 -42.17
N GLU A 165 -0.02 4.31 -41.22
CA GLU A 165 0.72 5.58 -41.15
C GLU A 165 2.19 5.39 -40.76
N ARG A 166 2.48 4.49 -39.82
CA ARG A 166 3.85 4.26 -39.34
C ARG A 166 4.60 3.16 -40.08
N PHE A 167 3.89 2.17 -40.63
CA PHE A 167 4.47 1.01 -41.33
C PHE A 167 3.76 0.72 -42.66
N PRO A 168 3.74 1.66 -43.63
CA PRO A 168 3.02 1.51 -44.89
C PRO A 168 3.50 0.31 -45.74
N GLY A 169 4.73 -0.15 -45.54
CA GLY A 169 5.28 -1.32 -46.26
C GLY A 169 4.73 -2.68 -45.82
N LEU A 170 4.08 -2.76 -44.64
CA LEU A 170 3.47 -3.99 -44.11
C LEU A 170 1.98 -4.13 -44.46
N HIS A 171 1.36 -3.05 -44.96
CA HIS A 171 -0.06 -2.98 -45.29
C HIS A 171 -0.22 -2.78 -46.80
N ARG A 172 -0.16 -3.88 -47.56
CA ARG A 172 -0.33 -3.89 -49.02
C ARG A 172 -1.79 -4.08 -49.42
#